data_AF-A0A1G2F0P2-F1
#
_entry.id   AF-A0A1G2F0P2-F1
#
_cell.length_a   1.000
_cell.length_b   1.000
_cell.length_c   1.000
_cell.angle_alpha   90.00
_cell.angle_beta   90.00
_cell.angle_gamma   90.00
#
_symmetry.space_group_name_H-M   'P 1'
#
loop_
_entity.id
_entity.type
_entity.pdbx_description
1 polymer ?
#
loop_
_entity_poly.entity_id
_entity_poly.type
_entity_poly.pdbx_seq_one_letter_code
_entity_poly.pdbx_strand_id
1 'polypeptide(L)'
;MNFLNFLIFKYLNFLVVFILVFLVFNFAYAQGGLVPCGNPGQPPCNFCHLMTLANKVVDFAFEKIILPLVALGILASGLVLLTAGGSQTQLEKGKSMLWNILIGFFVALAAWVIINTVLGTLVEGGSFFNPLTEEFPACKSI
;
A
#
# COMPACT_ATOMS: atom_id res chain seq x y z
N MET A 1 33.14 -25.00 2.02
CA MET A 1 31.81 -24.69 2.61
C MET A 1 30.80 -24.69 1.49
N ASN A 2 29.88 -25.66 1.52
CA ASN A 2 29.23 -26.21 0.33
C ASN A 2 28.16 -25.29 -0.26
N PHE A 3 28.12 -25.22 -1.61
CA PHE A 3 27.13 -24.49 -2.42
C PHE A 3 25.66 -24.79 -2.03
N LEU A 4 25.40 -26.00 -1.50
CA LEU A 4 24.11 -26.43 -0.98
C LEU A 4 23.68 -25.64 0.28
N ASN A 5 24.62 -25.30 1.17
CA ASN A 5 24.33 -24.52 2.39
C ASN A 5 24.00 -23.06 2.04
N PHE A 6 24.55 -22.53 0.94
CA PHE A 6 24.21 -21.18 0.46
C PHE A 6 22.76 -21.11 -0.05
N LEU A 7 22.28 -22.16 -0.74
CA LEU A 7 20.89 -22.27 -1.18
C LEU A 7 19.93 -22.48 -0.01
N ILE A 8 20.29 -23.32 0.96
CA ILE A 8 19.47 -23.59 2.15
C ILE A 8 19.34 -22.35 3.03
N PHE A 9 20.44 -21.63 3.29
CA PHE A 9 20.40 -20.39 4.10
C PHE A 9 19.57 -19.29 3.42
N LYS A 10 19.62 -19.22 2.08
CA LYS A 10 18.80 -18.31 1.27
C LYS A 10 17.32 -18.66 1.29
N TYR A 11 16.98 -19.95 1.20
CA TYR A 11 15.60 -20.43 1.27
C TYR A 11 15.01 -20.26 2.67
N LEU A 12 15.80 -20.53 3.70
CA LEU A 12 15.43 -20.32 5.11
C LEU A 12 15.17 -18.84 5.40
N ASN A 13 16.04 -17.94 4.95
CA ASN A 13 15.84 -16.50 5.15
C ASN A 13 14.64 -15.94 4.36
N PHE A 14 14.43 -16.41 3.11
CA PHE A 14 13.26 -16.03 2.32
C PHE A 14 11.95 -16.50 2.96
N LEU A 15 11.93 -17.72 3.50
CA LEU A 15 10.77 -18.30 4.20
C LEU A 15 10.50 -17.58 5.52
N VAL A 16 11.54 -17.18 6.26
CA VAL A 16 11.40 -16.34 7.47
C VAL A 16 10.86 -14.96 7.13
N VAL A 17 11.36 -14.29 6.09
CA VAL A 17 10.82 -13.00 5.62
C VAL A 17 9.37 -13.13 5.18
N PHE A 18 9.01 -14.21 4.48
CA PHE A 18 7.63 -14.47 4.07
C PHE A 18 6.70 -14.68 5.26
N ILE A 19 7.12 -15.46 6.27
CA ILE A 19 6.38 -15.65 7.52
C ILE A 19 6.25 -14.34 8.31
N LEU A 20 7.31 -13.53 8.39
CA LEU A 20 7.27 -12.23 9.07
C LEU A 20 6.34 -11.25 8.35
N VAL A 21 6.39 -11.19 7.02
CA VAL A 21 5.45 -10.39 6.21
C VAL A 21 4.02 -10.86 6.44
N PHE A 22 3.77 -12.17 6.45
CA PHE A 22 2.45 -12.74 6.70
C PHE A 22 1.93 -12.44 8.12
N LEU A 23 2.79 -12.55 9.14
CA LEU A 23 2.44 -12.22 10.52
C LEU A 23 2.13 -10.73 10.67
N VAL A 24 2.97 -9.83 10.13
CA VAL A 24 2.73 -8.37 10.14
C VAL A 24 1.44 -8.01 9.40
N PHE A 25 1.14 -8.71 8.30
CA PHE A 25 -0.12 -8.55 7.58
C PHE A 25 -1.32 -8.85 8.48
N ASN A 26 -1.35 -10.03 9.13
CA ASN A 26 -2.48 -10.47 9.94
C ASN A 26 -2.77 -9.52 11.13
N PHE A 27 -1.75 -8.95 11.78
CA PHE A 27 -1.93 -8.01 12.89
C PHE A 27 -2.58 -6.67 12.47
N ALA A 28 -2.48 -6.28 11.20
CA ALA A 28 -3.02 -5.02 10.71
C ALA A 28 -4.54 -5.04 10.44
N TYR A 29 -5.18 -6.22 10.38
CA TYR A 29 -6.61 -6.36 10.05
C TYR A 29 -7.55 -6.30 11.26
N ALA A 30 -7.02 -6.32 12.48
CA ALA A 30 -7.84 -6.46 13.69
C ALA A 30 -8.39 -5.14 14.26
N GLN A 31 -7.96 -3.97 13.74
CA GLN A 31 -8.09 -2.69 14.46
C GLN A 31 -8.79 -1.56 13.68
N GLY A 32 -9.33 -1.84 12.49
CA GLY A 32 -10.14 -0.88 11.75
C GLY A 32 -10.88 -1.54 10.60
N GLY A 33 -12.17 -1.80 10.78
CA GLY A 33 -13.02 -2.32 9.72
C GLY A 33 -13.10 -1.33 8.56
N LEU A 34 -13.06 -1.85 7.33
CA LEU A 34 -13.16 -1.05 6.10
C LEU A 34 -14.47 -0.21 6.12
N VAL A 35 -15.53 -0.75 6.73
CA VAL A 35 -16.84 -0.08 6.91
C VAL A 35 -17.00 0.36 8.38
N PRO A 36 -17.05 1.67 8.69
CA PRO A 36 -17.17 2.18 10.06
C PRO A 36 -18.62 2.29 10.57
N CYS A 37 -19.59 1.63 9.94
CA CYS A 37 -21.02 1.77 10.28
C CYS A 37 -21.79 0.46 10.09
N GLY A 38 -22.95 0.34 10.73
CA GLY A 38 -23.85 -0.82 10.58
C GLY A 38 -23.58 -2.00 11.52
N ASN A 39 -22.59 -1.92 12.42
CA ASN A 39 -22.42 -2.91 13.50
C ASN A 39 -23.29 -2.61 14.72
N PRO A 40 -23.58 -3.61 15.58
CA PRO A 40 -24.29 -3.39 16.83
C PRO A 40 -23.57 -2.34 17.71
N GLY A 41 -24.20 -1.20 17.95
CA GLY A 41 -23.63 -0.08 18.72
C GLY A 41 -23.01 1.05 17.87
N GLN A 42 -23.06 0.97 16.54
CA GLN A 42 -22.65 2.05 15.63
C GLN A 42 -23.87 2.76 15.00
N PRO A 43 -23.75 4.05 14.64
CA PRO A 43 -24.81 4.76 13.94
C PRO A 43 -25.13 4.12 12.58
N PRO A 44 -26.38 4.24 12.09
CA PRO A 44 -26.75 3.75 10.76
C PRO A 44 -25.91 4.44 9.67
N CYS A 45 -25.52 3.69 8.64
CA CYS A 45 -24.68 4.20 7.55
C CYS A 45 -25.38 5.31 6.76
N ASN A 46 -24.82 6.52 6.81
CA ASN A 46 -25.16 7.62 5.90
C ASN A 46 -24.24 7.64 4.68
N PHE A 47 -24.64 8.38 3.63
CA PHE A 47 -23.89 8.55 2.37
C PHE A 47 -22.44 9.02 2.58
N CYS A 48 -22.16 9.68 3.71
CA CYS A 48 -20.83 10.11 4.11
C CYS A 48 -19.89 9.02 4.55
N HIS A 49 -20.40 8.02 5.28
CA HIS A 49 -19.59 6.86 5.63
C HIS A 49 -19.21 6.04 4.39
N LEU A 50 -19.99 6.14 3.30
CA LEU A 50 -19.65 5.56 2.00
C LEU A 50 -18.46 6.27 1.34
N MET A 51 -18.40 7.60 1.41
CA MET A 51 -17.27 8.37 0.87
C MET A 51 -16.00 8.17 1.72
N THR A 52 -16.14 8.10 3.05
CA THR A 52 -15.03 7.73 3.94
C THR A 52 -14.55 6.30 3.68
N LEU A 53 -15.46 5.35 3.43
CA LEU A 53 -15.11 4.00 3.00
C LEU A 53 -14.29 4.03 1.71
N ALA A 54 -14.70 4.81 0.70
CA ALA A 54 -13.95 4.90 -0.55
C ALA A 54 -12.51 5.40 -0.34
N ASN A 55 -12.32 6.41 0.51
CA ASN A 55 -10.98 6.90 0.87
C ASN A 55 -10.17 5.80 1.59
N LYS A 56 -10.76 5.13 2.58
CA LYS A 56 -10.11 4.01 3.29
C LYS A 56 -9.80 2.82 2.40
N VAL A 57 -10.60 2.55 1.37
CA VAL A 57 -10.34 1.49 0.38
C VAL A 57 -9.13 1.84 -0.48
N VAL A 58 -9.01 3.10 -0.89
CA VAL A 58 -7.88 3.58 -1.71
C VAL A 58 -6.58 3.54 -0.88
N ASP A 59 -6.63 4.01 0.37
CA ASP A 59 -5.52 3.89 1.32
C ASP A 59 -5.14 2.43 1.55
N PHE A 60 -6.13 1.57 1.77
CA PHE A 60 -5.92 0.15 1.94
C PHE A 60 -5.26 -0.48 0.71
N ALA A 61 -5.72 -0.16 -0.51
CA ALA A 61 -5.13 -0.68 -1.73
C ALA A 61 -3.68 -0.24 -1.89
N PHE A 62 -3.36 1.01 -1.56
CA PHE A 62 -2.00 1.51 -1.67
C PHE A 62 -1.07 0.92 -0.61
N GLU A 63 -1.44 1.03 0.67
CA GLU A 63 -0.59 0.57 1.78
C GLU A 63 -0.50 -0.94 1.90
N LYS A 64 -1.57 -1.67 1.57
CA LYS A 64 -1.61 -3.14 1.73
C LYS A 64 -1.33 -3.88 0.44
N ILE A 65 -1.57 -3.34 -0.75
CA ILE A 65 -1.32 -4.09 -1.99
C ILE A 65 -0.05 -3.58 -2.67
N ILE A 66 0.04 -2.27 -2.92
CA ILE A 66 1.14 -1.70 -3.70
C ILE A 66 2.47 -1.77 -2.92
N LEU A 67 2.50 -1.35 -1.66
CA LEU A 67 3.72 -1.35 -0.84
C LEU A 67 4.44 -2.72 -0.78
N PRO A 68 3.77 -3.84 -0.41
CA PRO A 68 4.42 -5.14 -0.38
C PRO A 68 4.77 -5.67 -1.77
N LEU A 69 3.97 -5.37 -2.80
CA LEU A 69 4.27 -5.76 -4.18
C LEU A 69 5.58 -5.11 -4.66
N VAL A 70 5.77 -3.82 -4.38
CA VAL A 70 7.00 -3.09 -4.71
C VAL A 70 8.19 -3.64 -3.92
N ALA A 71 8.01 -3.92 -2.62
CA ALA A 71 9.06 -4.54 -1.81
C ALA A 71 9.53 -5.89 -2.38
N LEU A 72 8.58 -6.76 -2.78
CA LEU A 72 8.88 -8.04 -3.42
C LEU A 72 9.57 -7.87 -4.78
N GLY A 73 9.14 -6.90 -5.58
CA GLY A 73 9.79 -6.59 -6.86
C GLY A 73 11.24 -6.14 -6.68
N ILE A 74 11.51 -5.26 -5.73
CA ILE A 74 12.86 -4.79 -5.41
C ILE A 74 13.73 -5.96 -4.92
N LEU A 75 13.20 -6.82 -4.05
CA LEU A 75 13.91 -8.02 -3.61
C LEU A 75 14.24 -8.96 -4.77
N ALA A 76 13.29 -9.26 -5.65
CA ALA A 76 13.50 -10.12 -6.80
C ALA A 76 14.56 -9.56 -7.77
N SER A 77 14.46 -8.28 -8.09
CA SER A 77 15.44 -7.61 -8.97
C SER A 77 16.85 -7.53 -8.35
N GLY A 78 16.95 -7.29 -7.04
CA GLY A 78 18.21 -7.34 -6.30
C GLY A 78 18.87 -8.71 -6.34
N LEU A 79 18.07 -9.78 -6.22
CA LEU A 79 18.58 -11.15 -6.36
C LEU A 79 19.14 -11.43 -7.76
N VAL A 80 18.46 -10.98 -8.82
CA VAL A 80 18.92 -11.15 -10.21
C VAL A 80 20.26 -10.43 -10.43
N LEU A 81 20.43 -9.23 -9.87
CA LEU A 81 21.69 -8.49 -9.95
C LEU A 81 22.82 -9.17 -9.19
N LEU A 82 22.57 -9.66 -7.98
CA LEU A 82 23.58 -10.32 -7.15
C LEU A 82 24.03 -11.68 -7.73
N THR A 83 23.14 -12.39 -8.43
CA THR A 83 23.47 -13.69 -9.05
C THR A 83 23.97 -13.58 -10.50
N ALA A 84 24.15 -12.37 -11.03
CA ALA A 84 24.50 -12.17 -12.45
C ALA A 84 25.91 -12.65 -12.81
N GLY A 85 26.79 -12.87 -11.84
CA GLY A 85 28.08 -13.58 -12.01
C GLY A 85 29.02 -12.99 -13.07
N GLY A 86 28.81 -11.74 -13.50
CA GLY A 86 29.60 -11.08 -14.56
C GLY A 86 28.98 -11.13 -15.97
N SER A 87 27.81 -11.74 -16.18
CA SER A 87 27.14 -11.67 -17.49
C SER A 87 26.43 -10.32 -17.67
N GLN A 88 26.78 -9.58 -18.73
CA GLN A 88 26.17 -8.27 -19.03
C GLN A 88 24.66 -8.38 -19.23
N THR A 89 24.19 -9.46 -19.85
CA THR A 89 22.76 -9.67 -20.16
C THR A 89 21.89 -9.77 -18.91
N GLN A 90 22.38 -10.42 -17.84
CA GLN A 90 21.62 -10.54 -16.59
C GLN A 90 21.71 -9.27 -15.75
N LEU A 91 22.81 -8.51 -15.85
CA LEU A 91 22.96 -7.19 -15.23
C LEU A 91 22.00 -6.17 -15.84
N GLU A 92 21.87 -6.14 -17.17
CA GLU A 92 20.94 -5.25 -17.86
C GLU A 92 19.49 -5.61 -17.54
N LYS A 93 19.15 -6.91 -17.52
CA LYS A 93 17.81 -7.36 -17.11
C LYS A 93 17.46 -6.92 -15.70
N GLY A 94 18.34 -7.12 -14.73
CA GLY A 94 18.10 -6.70 -13.34
C GLY A 94 17.91 -5.19 -13.20
N LYS A 95 18.68 -4.38 -13.93
CA LYS A 95 18.53 -2.91 -13.96
C LYS A 95 17.22 -2.48 -14.62
N SER A 96 16.85 -3.09 -15.75
CA SER A 96 15.59 -2.77 -16.43
C SER A 96 14.37 -3.10 -15.56
N MET A 97 14.44 -4.21 -14.81
CA MET A 97 13.38 -4.62 -13.90
C MET A 97 13.23 -3.65 -12.73
N LEU A 98 14.35 -3.18 -12.16
CA LEU A 98 14.33 -2.12 -11.14
C LEU A 98 13.68 -0.84 -11.67
N TRP A 99 14.04 -0.37 -12.86
CA TRP A 99 13.45 0.83 -13.45
C TRP A 99 11.94 0.68 -13.66
N ASN A 100 11.49 -0.47 -14.15
CA ASN A 100 10.06 -0.74 -14.35
C ASN A 100 9.28 -0.71 -13.02
N ILE A 101 9.84 -1.30 -11.95
CA ILE A 101 9.23 -1.26 -10.62
C ILE A 101 9.17 0.17 -10.09
N LEU A 102 10.25 0.95 -10.27
CA LEU A 102 10.32 2.34 -9.83
C LEU A 102 9.23 3.18 -10.49
N ILE A 103 9.07 3.05 -11.81
CA ILE A 103 8.03 3.76 -12.57
C ILE A 103 6.64 3.36 -12.09
N GLY A 104 6.40 2.05 -11.90
CA GLY A 104 5.12 1.56 -11.37
C GLY A 104 4.78 2.12 -9.98
N PHE A 105 5.78 2.22 -9.10
CA PHE A 105 5.61 2.81 -7.76
C PHE A 105 5.27 4.30 -7.83
N PHE A 106 5.95 5.07 -8.69
CA PHE A 106 5.66 6.50 -8.87
C PHE A 106 4.26 6.73 -9.43
N VAL A 107 3.81 5.92 -10.38
CA VAL A 107 2.45 6.02 -10.94
C VAL A 107 1.40 5.71 -9.86
N ALA A 108 1.62 4.65 -9.07
CA ALA A 108 0.71 4.31 -7.98
C ALA A 108 0.65 5.39 -6.90
N LEU A 109 1.80 6.01 -6.55
CA LEU A 109 1.85 7.15 -5.63
C LEU A 109 1.08 8.35 -6.18
N ALA A 110 1.29 8.70 -7.45
CA ALA A 110 0.59 9.81 -8.08
C ALA A 110 -0.93 9.58 -8.08
N ALA A 111 -1.38 8.37 -8.41
CA ALA A 111 -2.80 8.02 -8.36
C ALA A 111 -3.37 8.13 -6.95
N TRP A 112 -2.67 7.63 -5.93
CA TRP A 112 -3.10 7.73 -4.53
C TRP A 112 -3.25 9.19 -4.08
N VAL A 113 -2.25 10.04 -4.36
CA VAL A 113 -2.30 11.47 -4.02
C VAL A 113 -3.48 12.17 -4.71
N ILE A 114 -3.69 11.92 -6.00
CA ILE A 114 -4.77 12.55 -6.77
C ILE A 114 -6.12 12.13 -6.19
N ILE A 115 -6.35 10.84 -5.97
CA ILE A 115 -7.63 10.33 -5.47
C ILE A 115 -7.91 10.86 -4.06
N ASN A 116 -6.92 10.85 -3.17
CA ASN A 116 -7.10 11.37 -1.81
C ASN A 116 -7.31 12.88 -1.78
N THR A 117 -6.71 13.62 -2.71
CA THR A 117 -6.96 15.06 -2.85
C THR A 117 -8.38 15.33 -3.36
N VAL A 118 -8.84 14.58 -4.37
CA VAL A 118 -10.20 14.73 -4.92
C VAL A 118 -11.25 14.30 -3.90
N LEU A 119 -11.07 13.16 -3.23
CA LEU A 119 -11.97 12.71 -2.18
C LEU A 119 -11.94 13.66 -0.98
N GLY A 120 -10.77 14.16 -0.58
CA GLY A 120 -10.64 15.16 0.49
C GLY A 120 -11.36 16.47 0.16
N THR A 121 -11.19 17.00 -1.05
CA THR A 121 -11.89 18.24 -1.47
C THR A 121 -13.41 18.08 -1.57
N LEU A 122 -13.90 16.89 -1.95
CA LEU A 122 -15.33 16.60 -2.02
C LEU A 122 -15.95 16.30 -0.65
N VAL A 123 -15.21 15.70 0.28
CA VAL A 123 -15.68 15.35 1.63
C VAL A 123 -15.58 16.54 2.59
N GLU A 124 -14.50 17.32 2.52
CA GLU A 124 -14.26 18.47 3.40
C GLU A 124 -14.67 19.82 2.80
N GLY A 125 -15.08 19.88 1.53
CA GLY A 125 -15.62 21.09 0.94
C GLY A 125 -14.69 22.31 1.06
N GLY A 126 -13.50 22.25 0.48
CA GLY A 126 -12.67 23.44 0.20
C GLY A 126 -12.42 24.40 1.37
N SER A 127 -11.77 23.95 2.44
CA SER A 127 -11.36 24.80 3.56
C SER A 127 -10.06 25.57 3.27
N PHE A 128 -10.14 26.62 2.44
CA PHE A 128 -9.15 27.72 2.50
C PHE A 128 -9.77 29.05 2.96
N PHE A 129 -11.08 29.28 2.77
CA PHE A 129 -11.73 30.51 3.24
C PHE A 129 -13.21 30.28 3.60
N ASN A 130 -13.54 30.15 4.89
CA ASN A 130 -14.65 30.91 5.46
C ASN A 130 -14.73 30.75 6.99
N PRO A 131 -14.36 31.78 7.76
CA PRO A 131 -14.41 31.72 9.23
C PRO A 131 -15.77 32.04 9.87
N LEU A 132 -16.85 32.29 9.11
CA LEU A 132 -18.06 32.94 9.66
C LEU A 132 -19.43 32.36 9.25
N THR A 133 -19.53 31.14 8.71
CA THR A 133 -20.83 30.45 8.57
C THR A 133 -20.70 28.94 8.74
N GLU A 134 -21.17 28.46 9.90
CA GLU A 134 -22.04 27.29 10.12
C GLU A 134 -22.06 26.20 9.02
N GLU A 135 -21.38 25.09 9.33
CA GLU A 135 -21.74 23.69 9.05
C GLU A 135 -22.35 23.34 7.67
N PHE A 136 -21.53 22.80 6.75
CA PHE A 136 -22.05 22.03 5.63
C PHE A 136 -22.58 20.66 6.13
N PRO A 137 -23.89 20.37 6.01
CA PRO A 137 -24.57 19.22 6.61
C PRO A 137 -24.36 17.90 5.86
N ALA A 138 -23.21 17.70 5.20
CA ALA A 138 -22.94 16.40 4.59
C ALA A 138 -22.43 15.42 5.66
N CYS A 139 -21.27 15.64 6.27
CA CYS A 139 -20.57 14.55 6.94
C CYS A 139 -19.91 14.94 8.28
N LYS A 140 -20.71 15.15 9.34
CA LYS A 140 -20.19 15.25 10.70
C LYS A 140 -19.88 13.84 11.21
N SER A 141 -18.61 13.44 11.14
CA SER A 141 -18.12 12.24 11.80
C SER A 141 -18.30 12.40 13.31
N ILE A 142 -19.21 11.59 13.88
CA ILE A 142 -19.20 11.23 15.29
C ILE A 142 -17.79 10.79 15.71
#